data_AF-A0A846W3T3-F1
#
_entry.id   AF-A0A846W3T3-F1
#
_cell.length_a   1.000
_cell.length_b   1.000
_cell.length_c   1.000
_cell.angle_alpha   90.00
_cell.angle_beta   90.00
_cell.angle_gamma   90.00
#
_symmetry.space_group_name_H-M   'P 1'
#
loop_
_entity.id
_entity.type
_entity.pdbx_description
1 polymer ?
#
loop_
_entity_poly.entity_id
_entity_poly.type
_entity_poly.pdbx_seq_one_letter_code
_entity_poly.pdbx_strand_id
1 'polypeptide(L)'
;MVDVLVLGDSSVIMGLRTGAVNVHTDDRLPRLQLPEADLFRRFLADGQGYSGRHQKILQELQVAERAQRNRPDGYWIAEADPRVAEHALCFRYPRDEVAWIIAATDGAFDLVPSLGVTWPEVANMSTQQLEQLLRDVHIWEAETDPDGQALPRAKRHDDKTVVVVRIAA
;
A
#
# COMPACT_ATOMS: atom_id res chain seq x y z
N MET A 1 3.78 8.11 -24.10
CA MET A 1 3.56 6.93 -23.26
C MET A 1 3.66 7.34 -21.81
N VAL A 2 3.01 6.57 -20.92
CA VAL A 2 3.24 6.57 -19.48
C VAL A 2 3.72 5.16 -19.13
N ASP A 3 4.94 5.05 -18.58
CA ASP A 3 5.49 3.81 -18.05
C ASP A 3 5.25 3.78 -16.54
N VAL A 4 4.65 2.70 -16.05
CA VAL A 4 4.37 2.47 -14.63
C VAL A 4 5.26 1.34 -14.15
N LEU A 5 6.09 1.62 -13.15
CA LEU A 5 6.96 0.64 -12.51
C LEU A 5 6.52 0.49 -11.05
N VAL A 6 6.17 -0.73 -10.64
CA VAL A 6 5.75 -1.03 -9.27
C VAL A 6 6.68 -2.07 -8.67
N LEU A 7 7.12 -1.81 -7.44
CA LEU A 7 8.08 -2.61 -6.70
C LEU A 7 7.84 -2.42 -5.20
N GLY A 8 7.76 -3.50 -4.44
CA GLY A 8 7.43 -3.45 -3.01
C GLY A 8 5.93 -3.23 -2.76
N ASP A 9 5.60 -2.64 -1.61
CA ASP A 9 4.24 -2.52 -1.09
C ASP A 9 3.51 -1.22 -1.50
N SER A 10 4.17 -0.33 -2.23
CA SER A 10 3.54 0.87 -2.77
C SER A 10 2.69 0.56 -4.01
N SER A 11 1.61 1.30 -4.18
CA SER A 11 0.62 1.08 -5.25
C SER A 11 0.52 2.28 -6.19
N VAL A 12 0.30 2.00 -7.48
CA VAL A 12 -0.02 3.02 -8.49
C VAL A 12 -1.44 2.80 -9.01
N ILE A 13 -2.27 3.84 -8.93
CA ILE A 13 -3.64 3.84 -9.42
C ILE A 13 -3.71 4.71 -10.68
N MET A 14 -4.17 4.11 -11.78
CA MET A 14 -4.28 4.72 -13.09
C MET A 14 -5.74 4.98 -13.43
N GLY A 15 -6.10 6.25 -13.61
CA GLY A 15 -7.39 6.64 -14.16
C GLY A 15 -7.31 6.87 -15.66
N LEU A 16 -8.11 6.14 -16.43
CA LEU A 16 -8.21 6.30 -17.88
C LEU A 16 -9.30 7.30 -18.26
N ARG A 17 -9.17 7.95 -19.43
CA ARG A 17 -10.18 8.87 -19.98
C ARG A 17 -11.51 8.19 -20.28
N THR A 18 -11.52 6.87 -20.41
CA THR A 18 -12.74 6.05 -20.53
C THR A 18 -13.53 5.97 -19.22
N GLY A 19 -12.96 6.43 -18.10
CA GLY A 19 -13.51 6.28 -16.74
C GLY A 19 -13.04 5.02 -16.01
N ALA A 20 -12.32 4.12 -16.68
CA ALA A 20 -11.76 2.93 -16.04
C ALA A 20 -10.64 3.28 -15.06
N VAL A 21 -10.58 2.54 -13.94
CA VAL A 21 -9.53 2.67 -12.92
C VAL A 21 -8.78 1.35 -12.80
N ASN A 22 -7.47 1.38 -13.00
CA ASN A 22 -6.60 0.23 -12.87
C ASN A 22 -5.64 0.43 -11.69
N VAL A 23 -5.54 -0.55 -10.80
CA VAL A 23 -4.61 -0.53 -9.66
C VAL A 23 -3.46 -1.49 -9.95
N HIS A 24 -2.24 -1.02 -9.71
CA HIS A 24 -1.00 -1.78 -9.84
C HIS A 24 -0.29 -1.83 -8.49
N THR A 25 -0.12 -3.05 -7.97
CA THR A 25 0.56 -3.34 -6.70
C THR A 25 1.44 -4.56 -6.94
N ASP A 26 2.64 -4.57 -6.34
CA ASP A 26 3.48 -5.77 -6.34
C ASP A 26 3.09 -6.66 -5.16
N ASP A 27 2.39 -7.75 -5.49
CA ASP A 27 1.82 -8.68 -4.53
C ASP A 27 2.72 -9.90 -4.26
N ARG A 28 4.02 -9.84 -4.60
CA ARG A 28 4.96 -10.94 -4.32
C ARG A 28 5.12 -11.21 -2.83
N LEU A 29 5.17 -10.17 -1.99
CA LEU A 29 5.25 -10.33 -0.53
C LEU A 29 4.06 -11.10 0.07
N PRO A 30 2.79 -10.70 -0.16
CA PRO A 30 1.65 -11.44 0.37
C PRO A 30 1.51 -12.86 -0.22
N ARG A 31 2.04 -13.11 -1.44
CA ARG A 31 2.06 -14.45 -2.05
C ARG A 31 3.01 -15.44 -1.38
N LEU A 32 3.93 -15.00 -0.51
CA LEU A 32 4.80 -15.90 0.25
C LEU A 32 4.01 -16.81 1.23
N GLN A 33 2.79 -16.41 1.60
CA GLN A 33 1.90 -17.20 2.47
C GLN A 33 2.60 -17.70 3.75
N LEU A 34 3.40 -16.82 4.37
CA LEU A 34 4.13 -17.13 5.58
C LEU A 34 3.16 -17.46 6.72
N PRO A 35 3.33 -18.59 7.45
CA PRO A 35 2.44 -18.97 8.55
C PRO A 35 2.31 -17.90 9.63
N GLU A 36 3.38 -17.14 9.88
CA GLU A 36 3.43 -16.03 10.82
C GLU A 36 2.47 -14.90 10.41
N ALA A 37 2.22 -14.70 9.12
CA ALA A 37 1.27 -13.69 8.63
C ALA A 37 -0.17 -14.05 9.00
N ASP A 38 -0.53 -15.33 8.95
CA ASP A 38 -1.86 -15.79 9.36
C ASP A 38 -2.04 -15.69 10.88
N LEU A 39 -1.02 -16.06 11.65
CA LEU A 39 -1.03 -15.89 13.11
C LEU A 39 -1.13 -14.41 13.50
N PHE A 40 -0.35 -13.56 12.84
CA PHE A 40 -0.37 -12.12 13.00
C PHE A 40 -1.79 -11.55 12.79
N ARG A 41 -2.44 -11.87 11.66
CA ARG A 41 -3.82 -11.41 11.38
C ARG A 41 -4.85 -11.94 12.37
N ARG A 42 -4.73 -13.21 12.80
CA ARG A 42 -5.63 -13.79 13.81
C ARG A 42 -5.57 -13.06 15.14
N PHE A 43 -4.37 -12.71 15.60
CA PHE A 43 -4.19 -11.96 16.84
C PHE A 43 -4.86 -10.58 16.81
N LEU A 44 -4.79 -9.90 15.67
CA LEU A 44 -5.51 -8.64 15.45
C LEU A 44 -7.02 -8.86 15.49
N ALA A 45 -7.54 -9.84 14.75
CA ALA A 45 -8.97 -10.16 14.73
C ALA A 45 -9.53 -10.57 16.11
N ASP A 46 -8.73 -11.22 16.95
CA ASP A 46 -9.10 -11.63 18.30
C ASP A 46 -8.99 -10.49 19.35
N GLY A 47 -8.72 -9.25 18.91
CA GLY A 47 -8.56 -8.09 19.79
C GLY A 47 -7.29 -8.12 20.65
N GLN A 48 -6.30 -8.94 20.27
CA GLN A 48 -4.98 -9.02 20.91
C GLN A 48 -3.91 -8.24 20.12
N GLY A 49 -4.37 -7.33 19.25
CA GLY A 49 -3.55 -6.42 18.48
C GLY A 49 -2.58 -5.63 19.34
N TYR A 50 -1.39 -5.37 18.78
CA TYR A 50 -0.28 -4.61 19.38
C TYR A 50 0.20 -5.03 20.78
N SER A 51 -0.33 -6.13 21.34
CA SER A 51 0.13 -6.73 22.58
C SER A 51 1.58 -7.23 22.48
N GLY A 52 2.23 -7.45 23.63
CA GLY A 52 3.60 -8.00 23.64
C GLY A 52 3.72 -9.38 22.97
N ARG A 53 2.64 -10.17 22.93
CA ARG A 53 2.61 -11.44 22.19
C ARG A 53 2.47 -11.21 20.69
N HIS A 54 1.59 -10.29 20.28
CA HIS A 54 1.46 -9.90 18.88
C HIS A 54 2.76 -9.31 18.32
N GLN A 55 3.47 -8.49 19.09
CA GLN A 55 4.77 -7.94 18.72
C GLN A 55 5.84 -9.02 18.48
N LYS A 56 5.83 -10.11 19.26
CA LYS A 56 6.74 -11.25 19.03
C LYS A 56 6.44 -11.97 17.71
N ILE A 57 5.15 -12.21 17.42
CA ILE A 57 4.72 -12.80 16.15
C ILE A 57 5.13 -11.91 14.97
N LEU A 58 4.94 -10.59 15.11
CA LEU A 58 5.38 -9.64 14.09
C LEU A 58 6.90 -9.66 13.89
N GLN A 59 7.70 -9.82 14.95
CA GLN A 59 9.15 -9.98 14.83
C GLN A 59 9.53 -11.26 14.08
N GLU A 60 8.86 -12.38 14.37
CA GLU A 60 9.06 -13.66 13.66
C GLU A 60 8.69 -13.52 12.18
N LEU A 61 7.55 -12.90 11.87
CA LEU A 61 7.13 -12.58 10.51
C LEU A 61 8.18 -11.74 9.78
N GLN A 62 8.66 -10.65 10.40
CA GLN A 62 9.66 -9.78 9.80
C GLN A 62 11.00 -10.51 9.54
N VAL A 63 11.38 -11.47 10.38
CA VAL A 63 12.57 -12.32 10.15
C VAL A 63 12.35 -13.22 8.94
N ALA A 64 11.18 -13.87 8.85
CA ALA A 64 10.83 -14.72 7.72
C ALA A 64 10.75 -13.94 6.40
N GLU A 65 10.14 -12.75 6.41
CA GLU A 65 10.10 -11.85 5.25
C GLU A 65 11.52 -11.42 4.85
N ARG A 66 12.34 -10.94 5.78
CA ARG A 66 13.74 -10.54 5.48
C ARG A 66 14.55 -11.67 4.84
N ALA A 67 14.29 -12.92 5.21
CA ALA A 67 14.96 -14.07 4.60
C ALA A 67 14.60 -14.26 3.11
N GLN A 68 13.46 -13.75 2.66
CA GLN A 68 12.96 -13.78 1.28
C GLN A 68 13.18 -12.47 0.50
N ARG A 69 13.66 -11.40 1.15
CA ARG A 69 13.86 -10.10 0.50
C ARG A 69 14.95 -10.15 -0.56
N ASN A 70 14.66 -9.56 -1.72
CA ASN A 70 15.54 -9.45 -2.88
C ASN A 70 16.08 -10.80 -3.37
N ARG A 71 15.17 -11.79 -3.50
CA ARG A 71 15.47 -13.14 -3.99
C ARG A 71 14.53 -13.54 -5.14
N PRO A 72 15.00 -14.37 -6.10
CA PRO A 72 14.18 -14.82 -7.24
C PRO A 72 12.81 -15.40 -6.88
N ASP A 73 12.72 -16.21 -5.83
CA ASP A 73 11.47 -16.84 -5.35
C ASP A 73 10.84 -16.09 -4.17
N GLY A 74 11.38 -14.91 -3.85
CA GLY A 74 10.93 -14.07 -2.77
C GLY A 74 10.15 -12.86 -3.27
N TYR A 75 10.48 -11.71 -2.70
CA TYR A 75 9.93 -10.42 -3.10
C TYR A 75 11.04 -9.38 -3.22
N TRP A 76 10.74 -8.23 -3.79
CA TRP A 76 11.73 -7.24 -4.16
C TRP A 76 11.38 -5.87 -3.58
N ILE A 77 12.36 -5.22 -2.96
CA ILE A 77 12.25 -3.84 -2.44
C ILE A 77 13.43 -3.03 -2.97
N ALA A 78 13.16 -1.81 -3.44
CA ALA A 78 14.19 -0.83 -3.76
C ALA A 78 14.97 -0.45 -2.50
N GLU A 79 16.22 -0.93 -2.40
CA GLU A 79 17.15 -0.60 -1.31
C GLU A 79 18.53 -0.21 -1.90
N ALA A 80 19.62 -0.78 -1.37
CA ALA A 80 20.98 -0.43 -1.76
C ALA A 80 21.44 -1.00 -3.10
N ASP A 81 20.86 -2.12 -3.56
CA ASP A 81 21.22 -2.74 -4.84
C ASP A 81 20.34 -2.18 -5.98
N PRO A 82 20.89 -1.37 -6.90
CA PRO A 82 20.12 -0.77 -7.97
C PRO A 82 19.57 -1.82 -8.96
N ARG A 83 20.13 -3.03 -9.02
CA ARG A 83 19.64 -4.11 -9.90
C ARG A 83 18.25 -4.59 -9.52
N VAL A 84 17.80 -4.32 -8.29
CA VAL A 84 16.44 -4.64 -7.85
C VAL A 84 15.39 -3.94 -8.72
N ALA A 85 15.72 -2.79 -9.34
CA ALA A 85 14.83 -2.11 -10.29
C ALA A 85 14.49 -2.96 -11.52
N GLU A 86 15.35 -3.91 -11.93
CA GLU A 86 15.10 -4.83 -13.05
C GLU A 86 13.96 -5.82 -12.74
N HIS A 87 13.60 -5.97 -11.46
CA HIS A 87 12.52 -6.82 -10.99
C HIS A 87 11.20 -6.08 -10.79
N ALA A 88 11.10 -4.80 -11.16
CA ALA A 88 9.84 -4.05 -11.10
C ALA A 88 8.79 -4.61 -12.07
N LEU A 89 7.53 -4.64 -11.62
CA LEU A 89 6.40 -4.89 -12.50
C LEU A 89 6.19 -3.67 -13.40
N CYS A 90 6.20 -3.89 -14.71
CA CYS A 90 6.12 -2.82 -15.70
C CYS A 90 4.79 -2.85 -16.45
N PHE A 91 4.10 -1.71 -16.49
CA PHE A 91 2.88 -1.51 -17.27
C PHE A 91 3.05 -0.28 -18.16
N ARG A 92 2.38 -0.27 -19.32
CA ARG A 92 2.47 0.82 -20.28
C ARG A 92 1.09 1.27 -20.72
N TYR A 93 0.91 2.59 -20.76
CA TYR A 93 -0.31 3.23 -21.22
C TYR A 93 -0.01 4.27 -22.30
N PRO A 94 -0.79 4.35 -23.39
CA PRO A 94 -0.81 5.51 -24.26
C PRO A 94 -1.11 6.78 -23.43
N ARG A 95 -0.32 7.85 -23.64
CA ARG A 95 -0.44 9.06 -22.80
C ARG A 95 -1.80 9.73 -22.96
N ASP A 96 -2.34 9.68 -24.16
CA ASP A 96 -3.64 10.19 -24.55
C ASP A 96 -4.81 9.42 -23.93
N GLU A 97 -4.60 8.18 -23.47
CA GLU A 97 -5.64 7.42 -22.74
C GLU A 97 -5.66 7.71 -21.23
N VAL A 98 -4.58 8.27 -20.66
CA VAL A 98 -4.46 8.51 -19.21
C VAL A 98 -5.07 9.87 -18.83
N ALA A 99 -5.94 9.89 -17.83
CA ALA A 99 -6.53 11.09 -17.25
C ALA A 99 -5.77 11.56 -16.00
N TRP A 100 -5.44 10.62 -15.11
CA TRP A 100 -4.73 10.90 -13.86
C TRP A 100 -3.99 9.65 -13.36
N ILE A 101 -3.01 9.89 -12.50
CA ILE A 101 -2.14 8.88 -11.87
C ILE A 101 -2.07 9.22 -10.38
N ILE A 102 -2.20 8.20 -9.54
CA ILE A 102 -1.96 8.30 -8.10
C ILE A 102 -0.88 7.30 -7.73
N ALA A 103 0.12 7.71 -6.95
CA ALA A 103 1.04 6.81 -6.27
C ALA A 103 0.81 6.93 -4.76
N ALA A 104 0.68 5.81 -4.07
CA ALA A 104 0.42 5.77 -2.64
C ALA A 104 1.26 4.69 -1.95
N THR A 105 1.78 4.98 -0.76
CA THR A 105 2.32 3.95 0.13
C THR A 105 1.19 3.06 0.64
N ASP A 106 1.49 1.84 1.07
CA ASP A 106 0.55 0.92 1.72
C ASP A 106 -0.22 1.58 2.88
N GLY A 107 0.49 2.35 3.71
CA GLY A 107 -0.08 3.15 4.80
C GLY A 107 -1.15 4.16 4.36
N ALA A 108 -1.20 4.55 3.09
CA ALA A 108 -2.30 5.32 2.54
C ALA A 108 -3.27 4.45 1.73
N PHE A 109 -2.75 3.60 0.86
CA PHE A 109 -3.53 2.82 -0.10
C PHE A 109 -4.54 1.90 0.58
N ASP A 110 -4.12 1.18 1.62
CA ASP A 110 -4.96 0.21 2.32
C ASP A 110 -6.04 0.89 3.19
N LEU A 111 -5.80 2.14 3.61
CA LEU A 111 -6.59 2.82 4.64
C LEU A 111 -7.57 3.87 4.08
N VAL A 112 -7.28 4.49 2.94
CA VAL A 112 -8.20 5.46 2.30
C VAL A 112 -9.60 4.87 2.07
N PRO A 113 -9.77 3.61 1.59
CA PRO A 113 -11.09 3.02 1.43
C PRO A 113 -11.93 2.93 2.71
N SER A 114 -11.29 2.85 3.90
CA SER A 114 -11.99 2.81 5.19
C SER A 114 -12.75 4.09 5.52
N LEU A 115 -12.41 5.20 4.85
CA LEU A 115 -13.12 6.48 4.95
C LEU A 115 -14.29 6.58 3.95
N GLY A 116 -14.54 5.54 3.13
CA GLY A 116 -15.52 5.58 2.05
C GLY A 116 -15.13 6.46 0.87
N VAL A 117 -13.86 6.90 0.80
CA VAL A 117 -13.33 7.76 -0.27
C VAL A 117 -12.79 6.89 -1.40
N THR A 118 -13.16 7.24 -2.63
CA THR A 118 -12.74 6.54 -3.85
C THR A 118 -11.53 7.21 -4.50
N TRP A 119 -10.70 6.42 -5.19
CA TRP A 119 -9.53 6.97 -5.91
C TRP A 119 -9.86 8.06 -6.95
N PRO A 120 -10.97 8.00 -7.72
CA PRO A 120 -11.41 9.12 -8.55
C PRO A 120 -11.69 10.42 -7.77
N GLU A 121 -12.20 10.33 -6.54
CA GLU A 121 -12.37 11.52 -5.69
C GLU A 121 -11.02 12.05 -5.23
N VAL A 122 -10.11 11.17 -4.79
CA VAL A 122 -8.72 11.53 -4.43
C VAL A 122 -8.00 12.22 -5.59
N ALA A 123 -8.18 11.74 -6.83
CA ALA A 123 -7.58 12.33 -8.02
C ALA A 123 -7.96 13.80 -8.21
N ASN A 124 -9.12 14.23 -7.69
CA ASN A 124 -9.65 15.58 -7.80
C ASN A 124 -9.31 16.48 -6.59
N MET A 125 -8.68 15.95 -5.54
CA MET A 125 -8.28 16.71 -4.36
C MET A 125 -7.13 17.69 -4.63
N SER A 126 -7.17 18.86 -3.99
CA SER A 126 -6.04 19.77 -3.85
C SER A 126 -5.02 19.22 -2.85
N THR A 127 -3.81 19.79 -2.79
CA THR A 127 -2.80 19.42 -1.78
C THR A 127 -3.36 19.50 -0.35
N GLN A 128 -4.11 20.55 -0.03
CA GLN A 128 -4.70 20.73 1.30
C GLN A 128 -5.76 19.67 1.62
N GLN A 129 -6.53 19.24 0.60
CA GLN A 129 -7.51 18.16 0.75
C GLN A 129 -6.82 16.80 0.91
N LEU A 130 -5.71 16.56 0.20
CA LEU A 130 -4.89 15.36 0.39
C LEU A 130 -4.27 15.31 1.79
N GLU A 131 -3.74 16.42 2.28
CA GLU A 131 -3.25 16.53 3.65
C GLU A 131 -4.36 16.24 4.68
N GLN A 132 -5.57 16.77 4.44
CA GLN A 132 -6.71 16.48 5.31
C GLN A 132 -7.12 15.01 5.24
N LEU A 133 -7.16 14.41 4.05
CA LEU A 133 -7.44 12.98 3.87
C LEU A 133 -6.48 12.11 4.70
N LEU A 134 -5.18 12.41 4.66
CA LEU A 134 -4.19 11.66 5.44
C LEU A 134 -4.34 11.88 6.96
N ARG A 135 -4.76 13.07 7.39
CA ARG A 135 -5.13 13.33 8.80
C ARG A 135 -6.38 12.54 9.20
N ASP A 136 -7.39 12.47 8.34
CA ASP A 136 -8.62 11.73 8.61
C ASP A 136 -8.34 10.23 8.70
N VAL A 137 -7.43 9.70 7.86
CA VAL A 137 -6.94 8.33 8.00
C VAL A 137 -6.27 8.12 9.37
N HIS A 138 -5.40 9.05 9.78
CA HIS A 138 -4.73 8.96 11.08
C HIS A 138 -5.72 8.97 12.25
N ILE A 139 -6.77 9.80 12.17
CA ILE A 139 -7.86 9.84 13.16
C ILE A 139 -8.63 8.52 13.15
N TRP A 140 -8.96 7.97 11.98
CA TRP A 140 -9.66 6.68 11.88
C TRP A 140 -8.87 5.55 12.52
N GLU A 141 -7.56 5.47 12.25
CA GLU A 141 -6.66 4.52 12.92
C GLU A 141 -6.63 4.71 14.44
N ALA A 142 -6.78 5.95 14.93
CA ALA A 142 -6.74 6.27 16.35
C ALA A 142 -8.07 5.99 17.05
N GLU A 143 -9.20 6.31 16.43
CA GLU A 143 -10.48 6.37 17.12
C GLU A 143 -11.41 5.24 16.72
N THR A 144 -11.33 4.77 15.47
CA THR A 144 -12.25 3.75 14.93
C THR A 144 -11.66 2.35 14.99
N ASP A 145 -10.37 2.20 14.65
CA ASP A 145 -9.71 0.88 14.66
C ASP A 145 -8.35 0.90 15.38
N PRO A 146 -8.28 1.34 16.65
CA PRO A 146 -7.04 1.52 17.41
C PRO A 146 -6.19 0.26 17.55
N ASP A 147 -6.84 -0.91 17.48
CA ASP A 147 -6.22 -2.21 17.69
C ASP A 147 -6.05 -3.01 16.39
N GLY A 148 -6.41 -2.44 15.23
CA GLY A 148 -6.27 -3.11 13.94
C GLY A 148 -7.19 -4.32 13.75
N GLN A 149 -8.33 -4.38 14.44
CA GLN A 149 -9.27 -5.49 14.34
C GLN A 149 -10.09 -5.41 13.05
N ALA A 150 -10.55 -4.21 12.69
CA ALA A 150 -11.32 -3.99 11.48
C ALA A 150 -10.44 -4.05 10.23
N LEU A 151 -9.23 -3.49 10.29
CA LEU A 151 -8.22 -3.55 9.24
C LEU A 151 -6.86 -4.00 9.81
N PRO A 152 -6.54 -5.31 9.71
CA PRO A 152 -5.29 -5.86 10.23
C PRO A 152 -4.03 -5.20 9.65
N ARG A 153 -3.16 -4.66 10.51
CA ARG A 153 -1.91 -3.95 10.12
C ARG A 153 -0.83 -4.01 11.20
N ALA A 154 0.45 -3.94 10.78
CA ALA A 154 1.62 -4.21 11.62
C ALA A 154 1.81 -3.22 12.78
N LYS A 155 1.35 -2.01 12.58
CA LYS A 155 1.44 -0.90 13.53
C LYS A 155 0.19 -0.06 13.41
N ARG A 156 -0.21 0.57 14.51
CA ARG A 156 -1.43 1.40 14.54
C ARG A 156 -1.40 2.52 13.52
N HIS A 157 -0.24 3.18 13.39
CA HIS A 157 0.02 4.26 12.46
C HIS A 157 1.25 3.95 11.61
N ASP A 158 1.08 4.00 10.29
CA ASP A 158 2.17 4.08 9.33
C ASP A 158 2.43 5.52 8.86
N ASP A 159 3.61 5.74 8.29
CA ASP A 159 3.88 6.88 7.44
C ASP A 159 3.04 6.75 6.16
N LYS A 160 2.47 7.87 5.72
CA LYS A 160 1.50 7.90 4.63
C LYS A 160 1.90 8.92 3.60
N THR A 161 2.01 8.48 2.36
CA THR A 161 2.29 9.37 1.23
C THR A 161 1.30 9.10 0.12
N VAL A 162 0.74 10.16 -0.46
CA VAL A 162 -0.07 10.13 -1.68
C VAL A 162 0.43 11.22 -2.61
N VAL A 163 0.68 10.87 -3.86
CA VAL A 163 1.02 11.80 -4.94
C VAL A 163 -0.04 11.68 -6.01
N VAL A 164 -0.62 12.80 -6.43
CA VAL A 164 -1.61 12.86 -7.50
C VAL A 164 -1.03 13.65 -8.67
N VAL A 165 -1.08 13.07 -9.87
CA VAL A 165 -0.69 13.71 -11.13
C VAL A 165 -1.88 13.67 -12.07
N ARG A 166 -2.33 14.84 -12.53
CA ARG A 166 -3.38 14.95 -13.56
C ARG A 166 -2.73 15.19 -14.91
N ILE A 167 -3.15 14.45 -15.92
CA ILE A 167 -2.64 14.57 -17.28
C ILE A 167 -3.56 15.51 -18.05
N ALA A 168 -3.04 16.70 -18.39
CA ALA A 168 -3.74 17.63 -19.27
C ALA A 168 -4.13 16.92 -20.59
N ALA A 169 -5.31 17.27 -21.11
CA ALA A 169 -5.74 16.85 -22.44
C ALA A 169 -4.80 17.44 -23.52
#